data_AF-A0A0J8YBK8-F1
#
_entry.id   AF-A0A0J8YBK8-F1
#
_cell.length_a   1.000
_cell.length_b   1.000
_cell.length_c   1.000
_cell.angle_alpha   90.00
_cell.angle_beta   90.00
_cell.angle_gamma   90.00
#
_symmetry.space_group_name_H-M   'P 1'
#
loop_
_entity.id
_entity.type
_entity.pdbx_description
1 polymer ?
#
loop_
_entity_poly.entity_id
_entity_poly.type
_entity_poly.pdbx_seq_one_letter_code
_entity_poly.pdbx_strand_id
1 'polypeptide(L)'
;LEYFAQPVELFTAARKVPFTLYAEKQKLFVRNGKNNISRINSSEVAAFVQRYETCSSLLPKDYHDKTFKASYLLAAMRYIAGRYTLTPEDQ
;
A
#
# COMPACT_ATOMS: atom_id res chain seq x y z
N LEU A 1 2.67 -1.10 10.63
CA LEU A 1 2.45 0.34 10.40
C LEU A 1 3.71 1.18 10.60
N GLU A 2 4.69 0.68 11.36
CA GLU A 2 5.95 1.39 11.65
C GLU A 2 6.75 1.77 10.41
N TYR A 3 6.74 0.94 9.35
CA TYR A 3 7.36 1.28 8.06
C TYR A 3 6.84 2.57 7.41
N PHE A 4 5.65 3.03 7.80
CA PHE A 4 5.01 4.23 7.29
C PHE A 4 4.86 5.31 8.38
N ALA A 5 5.50 5.15 9.54
CA ALA A 5 5.52 6.20 10.57
C ALA A 5 6.14 7.50 10.04
N GLN A 6 7.07 7.38 9.08
CA GLN A 6 7.54 8.48 8.26
C GLN A 6 6.88 8.42 6.87
N PRO A 7 6.66 9.58 6.21
CA PRO A 7 6.14 9.61 4.86
C PRO A 7 7.08 8.91 3.88
N VAL A 8 6.57 7.90 3.20
CA VAL A 8 7.29 7.12 2.20
C VAL A 8 6.78 7.46 0.81
N GLU A 9 7.66 7.89 -0.08
CA GLU A 9 7.33 8.04 -1.49
C GLU A 9 7.35 6.67 -2.19
N LEU A 10 6.23 6.35 -2.84
CA LEU A 10 5.96 5.10 -3.54
C LEU A 10 5.44 5.38 -4.94
N PHE A 11 5.48 4.35 -5.80
CA PHE A 11 5.01 4.42 -7.18
C PHE A 11 3.95 3.36 -7.43
N THR A 12 2.84 3.76 -8.05
CA THR A 12 1.81 2.79 -8.48
C THR A 12 2.35 1.93 -9.63
N ALA A 13 2.17 0.61 -9.55
CA ALA A 13 2.72 -0.30 -10.56
C ALA A 13 2.15 -0.06 -11.98
N ALA A 14 0.88 0.32 -12.08
CA ALA A 14 0.18 0.46 -13.36
C ALA A 14 0.49 1.76 -14.11
N ARG A 15 0.63 2.89 -13.40
CA ARG A 15 0.82 4.21 -14.03
C ARG A 15 2.14 4.89 -13.66
N LYS A 16 2.98 4.24 -12.83
CA LYS A 16 4.21 4.81 -12.27
C LYS A 16 4.01 6.20 -11.66
N VAL A 17 2.80 6.47 -11.17
CA VAL A 17 2.47 7.76 -10.56
C VAL A 17 3.05 7.79 -9.14
N PRO A 18 3.84 8.82 -8.79
CA PRO A 18 4.34 9.00 -7.44
C PRO A 18 3.20 9.35 -6.49
N PHE A 19 3.27 8.78 -5.30
CA PHE A 19 2.39 9.11 -4.18
C PHE A 19 3.15 8.89 -2.87
N THR A 20 2.76 9.61 -1.83
CA THR A 20 3.31 9.43 -0.50
C THR A 20 2.34 8.61 0.34
N LEU A 21 2.84 7.59 1.02
CA LEU A 21 2.10 6.79 1.99
C LEU A 21 2.65 7.06 3.39
N TYR A 22 1.77 7.35 4.34
CA TYR A 22 2.15 7.57 5.73
C TYR A 22 1.06 7.07 6.67
N ALA A 23 1.45 6.70 7.88
CA ALA A 23 0.59 6.28 8.95
C ALA A 23 0.59 7.35 10.05
N GLU A 24 -0.59 7.83 10.42
CA GLU A 24 -0.77 8.79 11.50
C GLU A 24 -1.90 8.32 12.42
N LYS A 25 -1.67 8.28 13.74
CA LYS A 25 -2.66 7.82 14.74
C LYS A 25 -3.31 6.48 14.38
N GLN A 26 -2.48 5.51 13.94
CA GLN A 26 -2.90 4.18 13.48
C GLN A 26 -3.81 4.16 12.24
N LYS A 27 -3.88 5.28 11.50
CA LYS A 27 -4.64 5.40 10.25
C LYS A 27 -3.68 5.59 9.10
N LEU A 28 -3.96 4.92 7.99
CA LEU A 28 -3.12 5.00 6.80
C LEU A 28 -3.64 6.10 5.87
N PHE A 29 -2.75 6.95 5.40
CA PHE A 29 -3.04 8.07 4.51
C PHE A 29 -2.19 7.97 3.25
N VAL A 30 -2.82 8.27 2.12
CA VAL A 30 -2.21 8.43 0.81
C VAL A 30 -2.27 9.90 0.43
N ARG A 31 -1.15 10.45 -0.01
CA ARG A 31 -1.07 11.75 -0.68
C ARG A 31 -0.65 11.51 -2.12
N ASN A 32 -1.52 11.78 -3.09
CA ASN A 32 -1.17 11.59 -4.49
C ASN A 32 -0.32 12.76 -5.04
N GLY A 33 0.23 12.62 -6.25
CA GLY A 33 0.99 13.69 -6.92
C GLY A 33 0.21 14.98 -7.21
N LYS A 34 -1.11 14.99 -7.05
CA LYS A 34 -1.95 16.21 -7.09
C LYS A 34 -2.14 16.84 -5.71
N ASN A 35 -1.39 16.40 -4.71
CA ASN A 35 -1.50 16.84 -3.33
C ASN A 35 -2.81 16.45 -2.62
N ASN A 36 -3.63 15.59 -3.22
CA ASN A 36 -4.88 15.14 -2.59
C ASN A 36 -4.56 14.07 -1.56
N ILE A 37 -5.00 14.31 -0.32
CA ILE A 37 -4.86 13.38 0.80
C ILE A 37 -6.13 12.54 0.89
N SER A 38 -5.96 11.23 0.90
CA SER A 38 -7.03 10.24 1.04
C SER A 38 -6.71 9.30 2.17
N ARG A 39 -7.66 9.11 3.09
CA ARG A 39 -7.55 8.09 4.12
C ARG A 39 -7.87 6.72 3.53
N ILE A 40 -7.09 5.72 3.91
CA ILE A 40 -7.40 4.31 3.70
C ILE A 40 -7.96 3.78 5.01
N ASN A 41 -9.20 3.30 4.97
CA ASN A 41 -9.83 2.73 6.17
C ASN A 41 -9.25 1.36 6.49
N SER A 42 -9.18 1.01 7.77
CA SER A 42 -8.75 -0.31 8.23
C SER A 42 -9.61 -1.43 7.66
N SER A 43 -10.91 -1.20 7.44
CA SER A 43 -11.81 -2.16 6.77
C SER A 43 -11.42 -2.41 5.31
N GLU A 44 -11.03 -1.37 4.56
CA GLU A 44 -10.53 -1.51 3.18
C GLU A 44 -9.21 -2.29 3.15
N VAL A 45 -8.31 -2.01 4.10
CA VAL A 45 -7.04 -2.74 4.24
C VAL A 45 -7.30 -4.21 4.55
N ALA A 46 -8.16 -4.50 5.52
CA ALA A 46 -8.48 -5.88 5.91
C ALA A 46 -9.12 -6.67 4.75
N ALA A 47 -10.09 -6.07 4.05
CA ALA A 47 -10.73 -6.69 2.89
C ALA A 47 -9.73 -6.94 1.75
N PHE A 48 -8.80 -6.00 1.52
CA PHE A 48 -7.72 -6.16 0.57
C PHE A 48 -6.77 -7.30 0.96
N VAL A 49 -6.30 -7.35 2.21
CA VAL A 49 -5.37 -8.39 2.70
C VAL A 49 -6.02 -9.77 2.59
N GLN A 50 -7.26 -9.92 3.04
CA GLN A 50 -7.98 -11.19 2.94
C GLN A 50 -8.10 -11.68 1.48
N ARG A 51 -8.39 -10.76 0.55
CA ARG A 51 -8.45 -11.07 -0.88
C ARG A 51 -7.06 -11.37 -1.45
N TYR A 52 -6.04 -10.67 -0.98
CA TYR A 52 -4.66 -10.84 -1.40
C TYR A 52 -4.12 -12.19 -0.96
N GLU A 53 -4.41 -12.63 0.26
CA GLU A 53 -4.06 -13.98 0.73
C GLU A 53 -4.77 -15.07 -0.07
N THR A 54 -6.01 -14.82 -0.48
CA THR A 54 -6.80 -15.80 -1.26
C THR A 54 -6.33 -15.93 -2.70
N CYS A 55 -6.01 -14.82 -3.38
CA CYS A 55 -5.74 -14.82 -4.82
C CYS A 55 -4.26 -14.58 -5.16
N SER A 56 -3.48 -14.02 -4.24
CA SER A 56 -2.08 -13.58 -4.43
C SER A 56 -1.86 -12.71 -5.68
N SER A 57 -2.91 -12.03 -6.16
CA SER A 57 -2.84 -11.25 -7.38
C SER A 57 -2.10 -9.93 -7.15
N LEU A 58 -1.27 -9.52 -8.09
CA LEU A 58 -0.61 -8.21 -8.09
C LEU A 58 -1.34 -7.19 -8.97
N LEU A 59 -2.52 -7.53 -9.48
CA LEU A 59 -3.29 -6.68 -10.38
C LEU A 59 -4.36 -5.91 -9.59
N PRO A 60 -4.34 -4.56 -9.61
CA PRO A 60 -5.33 -3.75 -8.87
C PRO A 60 -6.78 -4.04 -9.24
N LYS A 61 -7.03 -4.49 -10.48
CA LYS A 61 -8.37 -4.82 -10.98
C LYS A 61 -9.04 -5.96 -10.20
N ASP A 62 -8.26 -6.88 -9.63
CA ASP A 62 -8.78 -8.06 -8.92
C ASP A 62 -9.27 -7.74 -7.50
N TYR A 63 -9.05 -6.49 -7.08
CA TYR A 63 -9.44 -5.94 -5.79
C TYR A 63 -10.37 -4.73 -5.93
N HIS A 64 -10.73 -4.36 -7.16
CA HIS A 64 -11.53 -3.16 -7.43
C HIS A 64 -12.94 -3.26 -6.84
N ASP A 65 -13.44 -4.50 -6.70
CA ASP A 65 -14.69 -4.84 -6.00
C ASP A 65 -14.62 -4.61 -4.49
N LYS A 66 -13.42 -4.57 -3.90
CA LYS A 66 -13.19 -4.35 -2.45
C LYS A 66 -12.71 -2.94 -2.15
N THR A 67 -11.80 -2.40 -2.95
CA THR A 67 -11.27 -1.06 -2.76
C THR A 67 -10.74 -0.45 -4.05
N PHE A 68 -11.16 0.78 -4.32
CA PHE A 68 -10.62 1.61 -5.40
C PHE A 68 -9.15 2.01 -5.17
N LYS A 69 -8.62 1.78 -3.95
CA LYS A 69 -7.25 2.13 -3.54
C LYS A 69 -6.28 0.94 -3.61
N ALA A 70 -6.71 -0.17 -4.23
CA ALA A 70 -5.91 -1.38 -4.33
C ALA A 70 -4.52 -1.14 -4.95
N SER A 71 -4.41 -0.24 -5.92
CA SER A 71 -3.14 0.12 -6.55
C SER A 71 -2.12 0.70 -5.57
N TYR A 72 -2.58 1.48 -4.59
CA TYR A 72 -1.74 2.03 -3.53
C TYR A 72 -1.34 0.95 -2.51
N LEU A 73 -2.29 0.10 -2.11
CA LEU A 73 -2.05 -1.00 -1.18
C LEU A 73 -1.08 -2.05 -1.74
N LEU A 74 -1.21 -2.38 -3.03
CA LEU A 74 -0.27 -3.26 -3.72
C LEU A 74 1.14 -2.67 -3.76
N ALA A 75 1.28 -1.38 -4.03
CA ALA A 75 2.57 -0.71 -4.00
C ALA A 75 3.16 -0.68 -2.58
N ALA A 76 2.33 -0.47 -1.55
CA ALA A 76 2.74 -0.55 -0.15
C ALA A 76 3.23 -1.96 0.22
N MET A 77 2.49 -3.00 -0.17
CA MET A 77 2.86 -4.39 0.03
C MET A 77 4.18 -4.73 -0.67
N ARG A 78 4.37 -4.31 -1.93
CA ARG A 78 5.62 -4.51 -2.65
C ARG A 78 6.79 -3.78 -2.00
N TYR A 79 6.56 -2.60 -1.44
CA TYR A 79 7.59 -1.87 -0.70
C TYR A 79 7.99 -2.59 0.58
N ILE A 80 7.02 -3.06 1.35
CA ILE A 80 7.26 -3.84 2.56
C ILE A 80 7.99 -5.14 2.18
N ALA A 81 7.47 -5.91 1.22
CA ALA A 81 8.08 -7.15 0.76
C ALA A 81 9.49 -6.95 0.19
N GLY A 82 9.71 -5.86 -0.57
CA GLY A 82 11.01 -5.46 -1.09
C GLY A 82 12.02 -5.07 0.00
N ARG A 83 11.53 -4.51 1.12
CA ARG A 83 12.37 -4.27 2.30
C ARG A 83 12.63 -5.53 3.10
N TYR A 84 11.66 -6.43 3.22
CA TYR A 84 11.87 -7.75 3.82
C TYR A 84 12.87 -8.60 3.02
N THR A 85 12.95 -8.42 1.69
CA THR A 85 13.98 -9.09 0.86
C THR A 85 15.36 -8.41 0.93
N LEU A 86 15.45 -7.18 1.43
CA LEU A 86 16.69 -6.45 1.65
C LEU A 86 17.15 -6.42 3.11
N THR A 87 16.36 -6.97 4.02
CA THR A 87 16.80 -7.40 5.34
C THR A 87 16.91 -8.92 5.34
N PRO A 88 18.07 -9.50 4.94
CA PRO A 88 18.55 -10.61 5.72
C PRO A 88 18.82 -10.03 7.11
N GLU A 89 17.97 -10.34 8.09
CA GLU A 89 18.47 -10.32 9.46
C GLU A 89 19.62 -11.34 9.50
N ASP A 90 20.81 -10.82 9.80
CA ASP A 90 22.02 -11.54 10.21
C ASP A 90 22.59 -12.60 9.25
N GLN A 91 23.65 -12.19 8.54
CA GLN A 91 24.94 -12.89 8.64
C GLN A 91 26.11 -11.92 8.47
#